data_AF-A0A1C5KJR5-F1
#
_entry.id   AF-A0A1C5KJR5-F1
#
_cell.length_a   1.000
_cell.length_b   1.000
_cell.length_c   1.000
_cell.angle_alpha   90.00
_cell.angle_beta   90.00
_cell.angle_gamma   90.00
#
_symmetry.space_group_name_H-M   'P 1'
#
loop_
_entity.id
_entity.type
_entity.pdbx_description
1 polymer ?
#
loop_
_entity_poly.entity_id
_entity_poly.type
_entity_poly.pdbx_seq_one_letter_code
_entity_poly.pdbx_strand_id
1 'polypeptide(L)'
;MKMDFTLKYVIVVTSEDERYNNGKEDSKVLDFFANSPWKGVFECILTGDNADELMDADSEGLFYQLYEMENGKRIGYGVLSYDALKNDIEEWERRKIK
;
A
#
# COMPACT_ATOMS: atom_id res chain seq x y z
N MET A 1 -4.87 14.15 13.42
CA MET A 1 -4.47 14.28 12.00
C MET A 1 -5.66 14.79 11.22
N LYS A 2 -5.57 15.97 10.58
CA LYS A 2 -6.60 16.39 9.62
C LYS A 2 -6.19 15.79 8.28
N MET A 3 -7.00 14.89 7.72
CA MET A 3 -6.80 14.46 6.34
C MET A 3 -7.18 15.64 5.44
N ASP A 4 -6.27 16.00 4.54
CA ASP A 4 -6.55 16.97 3.50
C ASP A 4 -7.28 16.25 2.37
N PHE A 5 -8.56 16.56 2.18
CA PHE A 5 -9.39 15.97 1.12
C PHE A 5 -9.04 16.52 -0.27
N THR A 6 -8.05 17.41 -0.39
CA THR A 6 -7.52 17.82 -1.69
C THR A 6 -6.52 16.82 -2.27
N LEU A 7 -5.94 15.95 -1.45
CA LEU A 7 -5.00 14.92 -1.89
C LEU A 7 -5.72 13.76 -2.58
N LYS A 8 -5.10 13.20 -3.60
CA LYS A 8 -5.73 12.19 -4.47
C LYS A 8 -5.69 10.77 -3.92
N TYR A 9 -4.64 10.41 -3.17
CA TYR A 9 -4.39 9.02 -2.80
C TYR A 9 -4.05 8.87 -1.34
N VAL A 10 -4.40 7.70 -0.81
CA VAL A 10 -3.99 7.24 0.51
C VAL A 10 -3.36 5.86 0.38
N ILE A 11 -2.21 5.68 1.01
CA ILE A 11 -1.53 4.39 1.14
C ILE A 11 -1.63 3.91 2.58
N VAL A 12 -1.96 2.63 2.76
CA VAL A 12 -1.84 1.93 4.03
C VAL A 12 -0.66 0.99 3.92
N VAL A 13 0.36 1.23 4.72
CA VAL A 13 1.58 0.44 4.75
C VAL A 13 1.47 -0.61 5.85
N THR A 14 1.90 -1.83 5.53
CA THR A 14 1.86 -2.98 6.44
C THR A 14 3.15 -3.78 6.35
N SER A 15 3.49 -4.48 7.43
CA SER A 15 4.59 -5.44 7.51
C SER A 15 4.05 -6.85 7.77
N GLU A 16 4.94 -7.84 7.77
CA GLU A 16 4.61 -9.18 8.26
C GLU A 16 4.28 -9.18 9.75
N ASP A 17 3.61 -10.23 10.21
CA ASP A 17 3.40 -10.47 11.64
C ASP A 17 4.17 -11.70 12.14
N GLU A 18 3.93 -12.08 13.39
CA GLU A 18 4.52 -13.25 14.07
C GLU A 18 4.34 -14.59 13.35
N ARG A 19 3.50 -14.66 12.30
CA ARG A 19 3.36 -15.85 11.48
C ARG A 19 4.47 -15.97 10.44
N TYR A 20 5.20 -14.89 10.16
CA TYR A 20 6.28 -14.91 9.18
C TYR A 20 7.45 -15.78 9.62
N ASN A 21 7.79 -16.74 8.76
CA ASN A 21 8.95 -17.63 8.89
C ASN A 21 9.17 -18.17 10.32
N ASN A 22 8.07 -18.53 11.00
CA ASN A 22 8.08 -18.84 12.42
C ASN A 22 8.31 -20.34 12.73
N GLY A 23 8.54 -21.16 11.70
CA GLY A 23 8.83 -22.57 11.82
C GLY A 23 7.65 -23.47 12.20
N LYS A 24 6.42 -22.94 12.23
CA LYS A 24 5.19 -23.71 12.50
C LYS A 24 4.48 -24.14 11.21
N GLU A 25 3.53 -25.06 11.32
CA GLU A 25 2.71 -25.53 10.18
C GLU A 25 1.94 -24.40 9.49
N ASP A 26 1.52 -23.38 10.25
CA ASP A 26 0.81 -22.21 9.75
C ASP A 26 1.72 -21.05 9.31
N SER A 27 3.05 -21.24 9.34
CA SER A 27 4.05 -20.24 8.96
C SER A 27 3.74 -19.62 7.61
N LYS A 28 3.87 -18.30 7.53
CA LYS A 28 3.68 -17.49 6.32
C LYS A 28 5.00 -17.05 5.74
N VAL A 29 4.99 -16.81 4.43
CA VAL A 29 6.12 -16.25 3.67
C VAL A 29 5.72 -14.87 3.14
N LEU A 30 6.68 -14.10 2.63
CA LEU A 30 6.45 -12.74 2.11
C LEU A 30 5.30 -12.69 1.11
N ASP A 31 5.22 -13.67 0.19
CA ASP A 31 4.16 -13.75 -0.83
C ASP A 31 2.75 -13.80 -0.23
N PHE A 32 2.58 -14.37 0.96
CA PHE A 32 1.28 -14.40 1.63
C PHE A 32 0.82 -12.97 1.99
N PHE A 33 1.74 -12.17 2.53
CA PHE A 33 1.45 -10.80 2.93
C PHE A 33 1.38 -9.87 1.72
N ALA A 34 2.23 -10.04 0.70
CA ALA A 34 2.12 -9.30 -0.55
C ALA A 34 0.77 -9.50 -1.26
N ASN A 35 0.25 -10.73 -1.27
CA ASN A 35 -1.07 -11.05 -1.85
C ASN A 35 -2.25 -10.66 -0.95
N SER A 36 -2.01 -10.32 0.32
CA SER A 36 -3.05 -9.99 1.30
C SER A 36 -2.52 -9.05 2.40
N PRO A 37 -2.11 -7.82 2.05
CA PRO A 37 -1.41 -6.92 2.98
C PRO A 37 -2.23 -6.56 4.22
N TRP A 38 -3.56 -6.52 4.10
CA TRP A 38 -4.48 -6.33 5.23
C TRP A 38 -4.46 -7.45 6.29
N LYS A 39 -3.72 -8.54 6.04
CA LYS A 39 -3.47 -9.60 7.03
C LYS A 39 -2.19 -9.35 7.83
N GLY A 40 -1.35 -8.42 7.44
CA GLY A 40 -0.11 -8.05 8.13
C GLY A 40 -0.34 -7.09 9.31
N VAL A 41 0.75 -6.60 9.88
CA VAL A 41 0.71 -5.57 10.93
C VAL A 41 0.60 -4.21 10.26
N PHE A 42 -0.22 -3.33 10.84
CA PHE A 42 -0.33 -1.94 10.42
C PHE A 42 0.93 -1.17 10.81
N GLU A 43 1.53 -0.46 9.85
CA GLU A 43 2.69 0.40 10.08
C GLU A 43 2.29 1.87 10.09
N CYS A 44 1.80 2.37 8.96
CA CYS A 44 1.46 3.78 8.82
C CYS A 44 0.43 4.04 7.71
N ILE A 45 -0.06 5.28 7.66
CA ILE A 45 -0.88 5.81 6.57
C ILE A 45 -0.20 7.06 6.05
N LEU A 46 -0.10 7.17 4.73
CA LEU A 46 0.38 8.37 4.05
C LEU A 46 -0.65 8.82 3.02
N THR A 47 -0.64 10.11 2.74
CA THR A 47 -1.51 10.72 1.73
C THR A 47 -0.65 11.58 0.82
N GLY A 48 -0.94 11.57 -0.47
CA GLY A 48 -0.17 12.29 -1.46
C GLY A 48 -0.83 12.25 -2.83
N ASP A 49 -0.28 13.02 -3.75
CA ASP A 49 -0.81 13.15 -5.12
C ASP A 49 -0.09 12.24 -6.13
N ASN A 50 1.08 11.71 -5.77
CA ASN A 50 1.93 10.93 -6.64
C ASN A 50 2.79 9.92 -5.86
N ALA A 51 3.49 9.03 -6.58
CA ALA A 51 4.33 8.00 -5.99
C ALA A 51 5.51 8.57 -5.19
N ASP A 52 6.10 9.69 -5.61
CA ASP A 52 7.24 10.30 -4.91
C ASP A 52 6.83 10.74 -3.50
N GLU A 53 5.69 11.43 -3.37
CA GLU A 53 5.13 11.85 -2.08
C GLU A 53 4.70 10.68 -1.19
N LEU A 54 4.24 9.57 -1.78
CA LEU A 54 3.80 8.38 -1.04
C LEU A 54 4.96 7.47 -0.63
N MET A 55 6.13 7.61 -1.27
CA MET A 55 7.33 6.79 -0.98
C MET A 55 8.28 7.48 0.02
N ASP A 56 8.12 8.78 0.26
CA ASP A 56 9.01 9.58 1.13
C ASP A 56 8.90 9.25 2.64
N ALA A 57 8.16 8.19 2.99
CA ALA A 57 8.14 7.68 4.34
C ALA A 57 9.28 6.69 4.55
N ASP A 58 10.11 6.99 5.55
CA ASP A 58 11.00 6.08 6.25
C ASP A 58 10.20 4.98 7.00
N SER A 59 9.25 4.34 6.32
CA SER A 59 8.41 3.30 6.90
C SER A 59 9.12 1.97 6.76
N GLU A 60 9.26 1.24 7.88
CA GLU A 60 9.81 -0.12 7.91
C GLU A 60 8.89 -1.16 7.25
N GLY A 61 7.71 -0.75 6.77
CA GLY A 61 6.74 -1.66 6.17
C GLY A 61 7.10 -2.10 4.75
N LEU A 62 6.73 -3.35 4.45
CA LEU A 62 7.11 -4.04 3.20
C LEU A 62 5.98 -4.19 2.19
N PHE A 63 4.74 -3.94 2.61
CA PHE A 63 3.56 -4.10 1.75
C PHE A 63 2.67 -2.88 1.81
N TYR A 64 1.87 -2.69 0.76
CA TYR A 64 0.97 -1.56 0.66
C TYR A 64 -0.43 -1.93 0.20
N GLN A 65 -1.35 -1.03 0.52
CA GLN A 65 -2.67 -0.94 -0.09
C GLN A 65 -2.83 0.51 -0.54
N LEU A 66 -3.07 0.73 -1.83
CA LEU A 66 -3.25 2.04 -2.41
C LEU A 66 -4.73 2.27 -2.73
N TYR A 67 -5.27 3.37 -2.24
CA TYR A 67 -6.64 3.78 -2.49
C TYR A 67 -6.67 5.18 -3.13
N GLU A 68 -7.59 5.36 -4.06
CA GLU A 68 -7.99 6.69 -4.51
C GLU A 68 -9.01 7.29 -3.53
N MET A 69 -8.90 8.58 -3.26
CA MET A 69 -9.68 9.25 -2.21
C MET A 69 -11.03 9.82 -2.72
N GLU A 70 -11.25 9.90 -4.03
CA GLU A 70 -12.48 10.45 -4.60
C GLU A 70 -13.70 9.56 -4.28
N ASN A 71 -13.55 8.24 -4.43
CA ASN A 71 -14.61 7.27 -4.12
C ASN A 71 -14.18 6.21 -3.09
N GLY A 72 -12.96 6.29 -2.56
CA GLY A 72 -12.43 5.33 -1.59
C GLY A 72 -12.13 3.94 -2.18
N LYS A 73 -11.91 3.84 -3.49
CA LYS A 73 -11.63 2.57 -4.16
C LYS A 73 -10.17 2.15 -3.98
N ARG A 74 -9.94 0.87 -3.69
CA ARG A 74 -8.59 0.29 -3.76
C ARG A 74 -8.17 0.14 -5.22
N ILE A 75 -7.04 0.73 -5.57
CA ILE A 75 -6.49 0.72 -6.93
C ILE A 75 -5.23 -0.13 -7.05
N GLY A 76 -4.57 -0.42 -5.93
CA GLY A 76 -3.30 -1.14 -5.90
C GLY A 76 -3.04 -1.85 -4.58
N TYR A 77 -2.25 -2.91 -4.61
CA TYR A 77 -1.70 -3.57 -3.42
C TYR A 77 -0.55 -4.49 -3.82
N GLY A 78 0.37 -4.76 -2.89
CA GLY A 78 1.50 -5.65 -3.14
C GLY A 78 2.70 -5.34 -2.26
N VAL A 79 3.88 -5.70 -2.75
CA VAL A 79 5.16 -5.28 -2.15
C VAL A 79 5.36 -3.79 -2.38
N LEU A 80 5.64 -3.05 -1.31
CA LEU A 80 5.88 -1.62 -1.37
C LEU A 80 7.17 -1.35 -2.15
N SER A 81 7.01 -0.78 -3.34
CA SER A 81 8.11 -0.27 -4.16
C SER A 81 7.63 0.92 -4.97
N TYR A 82 8.56 1.83 -5.28
CA TYR A 82 8.28 3.01 -6.08
C TYR A 82 7.63 2.65 -7.43
N ASP A 83 8.19 1.67 -8.15
CA ASP A 83 7.70 1.26 -9.46
C ASP A 83 6.28 0.68 -9.39
N ALA A 84 5.96 -0.08 -8.35
CA ALA A 84 4.61 -0.63 -8.16
C ALA A 84 3.58 0.48 -7.91
N LEU A 85 3.88 1.40 -6.98
CA LEU A 85 3.02 2.55 -6.71
C LEU A 85 2.80 3.41 -7.94
N LYS A 86 3.88 3.73 -8.65
CA LYS A 86 3.81 4.52 -9.87
C LYS A 86 2.95 3.84 -10.93
N ASN A 87 3.15 2.55 -11.18
CA ASN A 87 2.36 1.82 -12.17
C ASN A 87 0.88 1.80 -11.83
N ASP A 88 0.51 1.54 -10.56
CA ASP A 88 -0.89 1.52 -10.13
C ASP A 88 -1.57 2.89 -10.29
N ILE A 89 -0.88 3.97 -9.91
CA ILE A 89 -1.35 5.35 -10.09
C ILE A 89 -1.55 5.66 -11.57
N GLU A 90 -0.55 5.40 -12.40
CA GLU A 90 -0.63 5.69 -13.82
C GLU A 90 -1.71 4.86 -14.52
N GLU A 91 -1.85 3.58 -14.18
CA GLU A 91 -2.93 2.73 -14.71
C GLU A 91 -4.30 3.26 -14.32
N TRP A 92 -4.47 3.71 -13.09
CA TRP A 92 -5.71 4.29 -12.61
C TRP A 92 -6.06 5.59 -13.35
N GLU A 93 -5.11 6.52 -13.45
CA GLU A 93 -5.32 7.80 -14.15
C GLU A 93 -5.58 7.58 -15.64
N ARG A 94 -4.89 6.63 -16.30
CA ARG A 94 -5.18 6.25 -17.70
C ARG A 94 -6.62 5.75 -17.90
N ARG A 95 -7.19 5.07 -16.90
CA ARG A 95 -8.58 4.55 -16.97
C ARG A 95 -9.61 5.65 -16.78
N LYS A 96 -9.30 6.75 -16.08
CA LYS A 96 -10.19 7.91 -15.89
C LYS A 96 -10.37 8.76 -17.16
N ILE A 97 -9.40 8.73 -18.07
CA ILE A 97 -9.40 9.54 -19.30
C ILE A 97 -10.25 8.90 -20.42
N LYS A 98 -10.68 7.64 -20.26
CA LYS A 98 -11.56 6.94 -21.21
C LYS A 98 -13.02 7.05 -20.82
#